data_AF-A0AA43I321-F1
#
_entry.id   AF-A0AA43I321-F1
#
_cell.length_a   1.000
_cell.length_b   1.000
_cell.length_c   1.000
_cell.angle_alpha   90.00
_cell.angle_beta   90.00
_cell.angle_gamma   90.00
#
_symmetry.space_group_name_H-M   'P 1'
#
loop_
_entity.id
_entity.type
_entity.pdbx_description
1 polymer ?
#
loop_
_entity_poly.entity_id
_entity_poly.type
_entity_poly.pdbx_seq_one_letter_code
_entity_poly.pdbx_strand_id
1 'polypeptide(L)' 'MIKNNIEVDVKVKCIEHEITQAQLAEEIGTTSQYVNRIIKKRDGVVNKTFVQMLEALGYDIELTYVKRGAE' A
#
# COMPACT_ATOMS: atom_id res chain seq x y z
N MET A 1 -3.80 7.45 13.17
CA MET A 1 -4.03 7.55 11.71
C MET A 1 -2.85 7.01 10.90
N ILE A 2 -3.07 6.56 9.66
CA ILE A 2 -1.99 6.16 8.73
C ILE A 2 -1.32 7.42 8.15
N LYS A 3 0.00 7.55 8.28
CA LYS A 3 0.78 8.69 7.77
C LYS A 3 1.15 8.55 6.29
N ASN A 4 1.30 7.32 5.79
CA ASN A 4 1.71 7.06 4.42
C ASN A 4 0.68 7.53 3.39
N ASN A 5 1.20 7.99 2.25
CA ASN A 5 0.39 8.19 1.05
C ASN A 5 0.53 6.97 0.15
N ILE A 6 -0.21 5.90 0.47
CA ILE A 6 -0.11 4.60 -0.21
C ILE A 6 -0.22 4.71 -1.73
N GLU A 7 -1.07 5.61 -2.23
CA GLU A 7 -1.22 5.83 -3.67
C GLU A 7 0.09 6.29 -4.31
N VAL A 8 0.78 7.25 -3.67
CA VAL A 8 2.06 7.76 -4.16
C VAL A 8 3.13 6.70 -4.00
N ASP A 9 3.18 6.02 -2.86
CA ASP A 9 4.20 5.02 -2.56
C ASP A 9 4.19 3.89 -3.61
N VAL A 10 3.01 3.32 -3.91
CA VAL A 10 2.89 2.26 -4.92
C VAL A 10 3.27 2.76 -6.32
N LYS A 11 2.92 3.99 -6.69
CA LYS A 11 3.29 4.57 -7.99
C LYS A 11 4.80 4.76 -8.10
N VAL A 12 5.45 5.26 -7.05
CA VAL A 12 6.91 5.41 -7.01
C VAL A 12 7.59 4.05 -7.18
N LYS A 13 7.10 3.01 -6.49
CA LYS A 13 7.63 1.64 -6.66
C LYS A 13 7.44 1.07 -8.06
N CYS A 14 6.32 1.36 -8.73
CA CYS A 14 6.15 0.97 -10.13
C CYS A 14 7.21 1.63 -11.03
N ILE A 15 7.49 2.92 -10.82
CA ILE A 15 8.49 3.69 -11.57
C ILE A 15 9.91 3.16 -11.30
N GLU A 16 10.27 2.92 -10.03
CA GLU A 16 11.58 2.34 -9.65
C GLU A 16 11.86 0.99 -10.31
N HIS A 17 10.81 0.23 -10.62
CA HIS A 17 10.89 -1.09 -11.25
C HIS A 17 10.61 -1.07 -12.77
N GLU A 18 10.42 0.12 -13.36
CA GLU A 18 10.10 0.30 -14.79
C GLU A 18 8.88 -0.51 -15.26
N ILE A 19 7.91 -0.72 -14.36
CA ILE A 19 6.64 -1.43 -14.65
C ILE A 19 5.44 -0.50 -14.53
N THR A 20 4.37 -0.86 -15.21
CA THR A 20 3.06 -0.21 -15.06
C THR A 20 2.24 -0.88 -13.96
N GLN A 21 1.26 -0.16 -13.41
CA GLN A 21 0.29 -0.76 -12.47
C GLN A 21 -0.51 -1.92 -13.09
N ALA A 22 -0.72 -1.90 -14.42
CA ALA A 22 -1.39 -2.99 -15.13
C ALA A 22 -0.52 -4.25 -15.13
N GLN A 23 0.77 -4.11 -15.40
CA GLN A 23 1.73 -5.22 -15.32
C GLN A 23 1.86 -5.75 -13.89
N LEU A 24 1.91 -4.87 -12.88
CA LEU A 24 1.89 -5.29 -11.48
C LEU A 24 0.62 -6.07 -11.14
N ALA A 25 -0.55 -5.65 -11.63
CA ALA A 25 -1.81 -6.36 -11.41
C ALA A 25 -1.80 -7.76 -12.05
N GLU A 26 -1.27 -7.87 -13.27
CA GLU A 26 -1.11 -9.14 -13.98
C GLU A 26 -0.17 -10.09 -13.22
N GLU A 27 0.99 -9.59 -12.76
CA GLU A 27 1.99 -10.36 -12.02
C GLU A 27 1.42 -10.97 -10.73
N ILE A 28 0.55 -10.24 -10.02
CA ILE A 28 -0.09 -10.73 -8.79
C ILE A 28 -1.43 -11.45 -9.05
N GLY A 29 -1.78 -11.71 -10.32
CA GLY A 29 -2.97 -12.47 -10.69
C GLY A 29 -4.30 -11.75 -10.40
N THR A 30 -4.34 -10.42 -10.52
CA THR A 30 -5.54 -9.62 -10.27
C THR A 30 -5.82 -8.62 -11.41
N THR A 31 -6.84 -7.78 -11.25
CA THR A 31 -7.20 -6.77 -12.25
C THR A 31 -6.64 -5.39 -11.90
N SER A 32 -6.33 -4.59 -12.92
CA SER A 32 -5.91 -3.20 -12.74
C SER A 32 -6.96 -2.36 -12.00
N GLN A 33 -8.26 -2.64 -12.20
CA GLN A 33 -9.33 -1.99 -11.44
C GLN A 33 -9.27 -2.35 -9.95
N TYR A 34 -8.95 -3.60 -9.61
CA TYR A 34 -8.81 -4.02 -8.22
C TYR A 34 -7.61 -3.33 -7.56
N VAL A 35 -6.44 -3.30 -8.21
CA VAL A 35 -5.27 -2.55 -7.73
C VAL A 35 -5.61 -1.08 -7.51
N ASN A 36 -6.27 -0.43 -8.48
CA ASN A 36 -6.69 0.97 -8.38
C ASN A 36 -7.65 1.22 -7.20
N ARG A 37 -8.55 0.27 -6.92
CA ARG A 37 -9.45 0.35 -5.76
C ARG A 37 -8.68 0.27 -4.44
N ILE A 38 -7.66 -0.58 -4.34
CA ILE A 38 -6.85 -0.72 -3.12
C ILE A 38 -6.00 0.53 -2.87
N ILE A 39 -5.27 1.02 -3.88
CA ILE A 39 -4.39 2.19 -3.71
C ILE A 39 -5.15 3.47 -3.35
N LYS A 40 -6.39 3.62 -3.84
CA LYS A 40 -7.24 4.78 -3.53
C LYS A 40 -7.94 4.67 -2.18
N LYS A 41 -8.06 3.47 -1.62
CA LYS A 41 -8.76 3.23 -0.37
C LYS A 41 -7.78 3.27 0.81
N ARG A 42 -7.53 4.47 1.33
CA ARG A 42 -6.64 4.71 2.49
C ARG A 42 -6.93 3.78 3.68
N ASP A 43 -8.21 3.60 4.02
CA ASP A 43 -8.63 2.77 5.18
C ASP A 43 -8.75 1.27 4.87
N GLY A 44 -8.42 0.86 3.64
CA GLY A 44 -8.59 -0.52 3.18
C GLY A 44 -7.32 -1.35 3.15
N VAL A 45 -6.15 -0.69 3.18
CA VAL A 45 -4.85 -1.35 3.08
C VAL A 45 -4.49 -2.02 4.40
N VAL A 46 -4.77 -1.32 5.52
CA VAL A 46 -4.67 -1.86 6.86
C VAL A 46 -6.09 -2.06 7.39
N ASN A 47 -6.32 -3.17 8.10
CA ASN A 47 -7.64 -3.46 8.66
C ASN A 47 -8.12 -2.31 9.57
N LYS A 48 -9.36 -1.85 9.36
CA LYS A 48 -9.93 -0.72 10.13
C LYS A 48 -9.87 -0.96 11.65
N THR A 49 -10.18 -2.16 12.12
CA THR A 49 -10.11 -2.50 13.54
C THR A 49 -8.70 -2.35 14.08
N PHE A 50 -7.69 -2.76 13.32
CA PHE A 50 -6.28 -2.58 13.70
C PHE A 50 -5.89 -1.10 13.81
N VAL A 51 -6.32 -0.27 12.85
CA VAL A 51 -6.09 1.18 12.90
C VAL A 51 -6.72 1.79 14.15
N GLN A 52 -7.98 1.43 14.44
CA GLN A 52 -8.70 1.92 15.61
C GLN A 52 -8.04 1.49 16.94
N MET A 53 -7.47 0.28 17.00
CA MET A 53 -6.74 -0.17 18.19
C MET A 53 -5.52 0.72 18.46
N LEU A 54 -4.71 1.02 17.44
CA LEU A 54 -3.52 1.86 17.60
C LEU A 54 -3.88 3.31 17.91
N GLU A 55 -4.95 3.82 17.29
CA GLU A 55 -5.46 5.15 17.61
C GLU A 55 -5.95 5.27 19.06
N ALA A 56 -6.66 4.26 19.57
CA ALA A 56 -7.09 4.22 20.97
C ALA A 56 -5.91 4.18 21.95
N LEU A 57 -4.77 3.62 21.53
CA LEU A 57 -3.52 3.61 22.29
C LEU A 57 -2.68 4.89 22.11
N GLY A 58 -3.13 5.84 21.29
CA GLY A 58 -2.45 7.13 21.06
C GLY A 58 -1.34 7.09 20.02
N TYR A 59 -1.32 6.07 19.15
CA TYR A 59 -0.29 5.90 18.12
C TYR A 59 -0.79 6.22 16.71
N ASP A 60 0.10 6.82 15.92
CA ASP A 60 -0.01 6.88 14.47
C ASP A 60 0.72 5.70 13.82
N ILE A 61 0.36 5.39 12.57
CA ILE A 61 0.88 4.24 11.82
C ILE A 61 1.75 4.74 10.66
N GLU A 62 2.96 4.24 10.58
CA GLU A 62 3.85 4.39 9.44
C GLU A 62 4.21 3.00 8.88
N LEU A 63 4.15 2.85 7.56
CA LEU A 63 4.51 1.66 6.82
C LEU A 63 5.86 1.88 6.13
N THR A 64 6.80 0.99 6.40
CA THR A 64 8.11 0.98 5.74
C THR A 64 8.20 -0.20 4.77
N TYR A 65 8.59 0.07 3.52
CA TYR A 65 8.75 -0.95 2.50
C TYR A 65 10.21 -1.38 2.43
N VAL A 66 10.50 -2.62 2.81
CA VAL A 66 11.85 -3.20 2.72
C VAL A 66 11.94 -4.09 1.50
N LYS A 67 12.99 -3.92 0.69
CA LYS A 67 13.21 -4.74 -0.51
C LYS A 67 13.46 -6.19 -0.09
N ARG A 68 12.76 -7.13 -0.71
CA ARG A 68 12.94 -8.56 -0.43
C ARG A 68 14.38 -8.96 -0.74
N GLY A 69 15.06 -9.57 0.24
CA GLY A 69 16.47 -10.00 0.11
C GLY A 69 17.51 -8.88 0.27
N ALA A 70 17.10 -7.68 0.70
CA ALA A 70 18.05 -6.73 1.28
C ALA A 70 18.32 -7.18 2.72
N GLU A 71 19.49 -7.78 2.95
CA GLU A 71 20.08 -7.88 4.29
C GLU A 71 20.62 -6.52 4.75
#